data_AF-A0A3D1TJZ6-F1
#
_entry.id   AF-A0A3D1TJZ6-F1
#
_cell.length_a   1.000
_cell.length_b   1.000
_cell.length_c   1.000
_cell.angle_alpha   90.00
_cell.angle_beta   90.00
_cell.angle_gamma   90.00
#
_symmetry.space_group_name_H-M   'P 1'
#
loop_
_entity.id
_entity.type
_entity.pdbx_description
1 polymer ?
#
loop_
_entity_poly.entity_id
_entity_poly.type
_entity_poly.pdbx_seq_one_letter_code
_entity_poly.pdbx_strand_id
1 'polypeptide(L)'
;MKSVRNALNRRAKGEKGFTLVELLVVVIIIGILAAVAVPIYLNQRKAAWNSATQTDVKNASLVMETIMTENQGKVPALTATECSDTHGCDIYDGNTVNVSKNVTLKFDATEGANTYKITGTNSSDGDCKTFVYDSATGQISAE
;
A
#
# COMPACT_ATOMS: atom_id res chain seq x y z
N MET A 1 39.28 -35.16 -36.50
CA MET A 1 39.67 -33.96 -37.30
C MET A 1 38.60 -32.88 -37.47
N LYS A 2 37.29 -33.18 -37.38
CA LYS A 2 36.23 -32.15 -37.52
C LYS A 2 36.23 -31.10 -36.38
N SER A 3 36.62 -31.46 -35.15
CA SER A 3 36.66 -30.53 -34.01
C SER A 3 37.72 -29.43 -34.15
N VAL A 4 38.91 -29.77 -34.66
CA VAL A 4 40.01 -28.82 -34.88
C VAL A 4 39.66 -27.80 -35.97
N ARG A 5 39.02 -28.25 -37.07
CA ARG A 5 38.52 -27.37 -38.13
C ARG A 5 37.46 -26.38 -37.62
N ASN A 6 36.56 -26.83 -36.74
CA ASN A 6 35.55 -25.95 -36.15
C ASN A 6 36.14 -24.92 -35.18
N ALA A 7 37.13 -25.28 -34.38
CA ALA A 7 37.82 -24.35 -33.48
C ALA A 7 38.59 -23.25 -34.24
N LEU A 8 39.24 -23.60 -35.34
CA LEU A 8 39.92 -22.65 -36.22
C LEU A 8 38.93 -21.73 -36.94
N ASN A 9 37.78 -22.26 -37.38
CA ASN A 9 36.71 -21.46 -37.98
C ASN A 9 36.10 -20.44 -37.00
N ARG A 10 35.99 -20.76 -35.71
CA ARG A 10 35.50 -19.80 -34.69
C ARG A 10 36.45 -18.62 -34.48
N ARG A 11 37.76 -18.86 -34.45
CA ARG A 11 38.77 -17.79 -34.41
C ARG A 11 38.80 -16.97 -35.71
N ALA A 12 38.67 -17.63 -36.87
CA ALA A 12 38.63 -16.97 -38.17
C ALA A 12 37.36 -16.11 -38.36
N LYS A 13 36.23 -16.50 -37.76
CA LYS A 13 34.99 -15.72 -37.72
C LYS A 13 35.00 -14.58 -36.71
N GLY A 14 36.07 -14.43 -35.90
CA GLY A 14 36.20 -13.32 -34.96
C GLY A 14 35.12 -13.29 -33.88
N GLU A 15 34.61 -14.44 -33.44
CA GLU A 15 33.66 -14.51 -32.32
C GLU A 15 34.35 -13.99 -31.04
N LYS A 16 34.15 -12.71 -30.73
CA LYS A 16 34.65 -12.04 -29.52
C LYS A 16 33.76 -12.44 -28.34
N GLY A 17 34.36 -13.00 -27.28
CA GLY A 17 33.68 -13.15 -25.99
C GLY A 17 33.59 -11.81 -25.26
N PHE A 18 32.68 -11.70 -24.29
CA PHE A 18 32.60 -10.54 -23.39
C PHE A 18 33.93 -10.34 -22.66
N THR A 19 34.42 -9.12 -22.60
CA THR A 19 35.59 -8.77 -21.79
C THR A 19 35.18 -8.56 -20.33
N LEU A 20 36.09 -8.87 -19.41
CA LEU A 20 35.89 -8.59 -17.98
C LEU A 20 35.69 -7.09 -17.72
N VAL A 21 36.33 -6.24 -18.53
CA VAL A 21 36.22 -4.78 -18.41
C VAL A 21 34.82 -4.30 -18.80
N GLU A 22 34.24 -4.85 -19.88
CA GLU A 22 32.86 -4.53 -20.27
C GLU A 22 31.85 -4.89 -19.18
N LEU A 23 31.98 -6.08 -18.58
CA LEU A 23 31.11 -6.46 -17.48
C LEU A 23 31.34 -5.59 -16.23
N LEU A 24 32.59 -5.19 -15.95
CA LEU A 24 32.93 -4.34 -14.81
C LEU A 24 32.30 -2.94 -14.93
N VAL A 25 32.35 -2.32 -16.12
CA VAL A 25 31.74 -1.00 -16.32
C VAL A 25 30.21 -1.08 -16.18
N VAL A 26 29.58 -2.16 -16.68
CA VAL A 26 28.13 -2.34 -16.59
C VAL A 26 27.67 -2.45 -15.13
N VAL A 27 28.35 -3.25 -14.30
CA VAL A 27 27.96 -3.39 -12.89
C VAL A 27 28.18 -2.09 -12.10
N ILE A 28 29.18 -1.28 -12.45
CA ILE A 28 29.38 0.05 -11.86
C ILE A 28 28.21 0.97 -12.21
N ILE A 29 27.80 1.02 -13.47
CA ILE A 29 26.68 1.88 -13.90
C ILE A 29 25.38 1.42 -13.22
N ILE A 30 25.08 0.12 -13.21
CA ILE A 30 23.88 -0.41 -12.53
C ILE A 30 23.95 -0.14 -11.02
N GLY A 31 25.14 -0.23 -10.41
CA GLY A 31 25.35 0.08 -8.99
C GLY A 31 24.99 1.54 -8.66
N ILE A 32 25.42 2.49 -9.47
CA ILE A 32 25.09 3.92 -9.30
C ILE A 32 23.58 4.15 -9.46
N LEU A 33 22.97 3.56 -10.49
CA LEU A 33 21.53 3.69 -10.74
C LEU A 33 20.71 3.07 -9.59
N ALA A 34 21.09 1.89 -9.11
CA ALA A 34 20.40 1.21 -8.02
C ALA A 34 20.50 1.98 -6.70
N ALA A 35 21.66 2.59 -6.41
CA ALA A 35 21.85 3.39 -5.19
C ALA A 35 20.87 4.57 -5.08
N VAL A 36 20.50 5.19 -6.21
CA VAL A 36 19.51 6.28 -6.26
C VAL A 36 18.09 5.76 -6.39
N ALA A 37 17.87 4.73 -7.22
CA ALA A 37 16.53 4.24 -7.54
C ALA A 37 15.85 3.53 -6.36
N VAL A 38 16.58 2.74 -5.57
CA VAL A 38 16.03 1.97 -4.45
C VAL A 38 15.37 2.87 -3.39
N PRO A 39 16.02 3.89 -2.81
CA PRO A 39 15.37 4.73 -1.79
C PRO A 39 14.16 5.48 -2.35
N ILE A 40 14.22 5.94 -3.61
CA ILE A 40 13.09 6.61 -4.26
C ILE A 40 11.91 5.65 -4.40
N TYR A 41 12.16 4.43 -4.88
CA TYR A 41 11.12 3.41 -5.04
C TYR A 41 10.46 3.04 -3.70
N LEU A 42 11.26 2.87 -2.64
CA LEU A 42 10.75 2.59 -1.31
C LEU A 42 9.86 3.73 -0.79
N ASN A 43 10.27 4.98 -0.98
CA ASN A 43 9.48 6.15 -0.56
C ASN A 43 8.18 6.28 -1.38
N GLN A 44 8.21 6.03 -2.69
CA GLN A 44 7.01 6.02 -3.52
C GLN A 44 6.02 4.95 -3.09
N ARG A 45 6.51 3.75 -2.77
CA ARG A 45 5.68 2.65 -2.29
C ARG A 45 5.02 3.00 -0.94
N LYS A 46 5.77 3.63 -0.04
CA LYS A 46 5.26 4.15 1.23
C LYS A 46 4.19 5.23 1.05
N ALA A 47 4.42 6.16 0.12
CA ALA A 47 3.42 7.18 -0.21
C ALA A 47 2.13 6.55 -0.77
N ALA A 48 2.24 5.51 -1.60
CA ALA A 48 1.09 4.78 -2.12
C ALA A 48 0.30 4.07 -1.01
N TRP A 49 0.99 3.41 -0.06
CA TRP A 49 0.34 2.79 1.09
C TRP A 49 -0.39 3.80 1.97
N ASN A 50 0.24 4.94 2.27
CA ASN A 50 -0.38 6.02 3.04
C ASN A 50 -1.62 6.58 2.31
N SER A 51 -1.53 6.77 0.99
CA SER A 51 -2.64 7.24 0.17
C SER A 51 -3.80 6.23 0.16
N ALA A 52 -3.50 4.93 0.12
CA ALA A 52 -4.52 3.89 0.19
C ALA A 52 -5.24 3.92 1.54
N THR A 53 -4.50 3.96 2.66
CA THR A 53 -5.09 4.06 4.01
C THR A 53 -5.96 5.30 4.17
N GLN A 54 -5.48 6.46 3.73
CA GLN A 54 -6.26 7.70 3.79
C GLN A 54 -7.56 7.60 2.98
N THR A 55 -7.51 6.95 1.81
CA THR A 55 -8.69 6.72 0.97
C THR A 55 -9.68 5.77 1.65
N ASP A 56 -9.19 4.69 2.24
CA ASP A 56 -10.04 3.71 2.93
C ASP A 56 -10.73 4.33 4.15
N VAL A 57 -10.01 5.12 4.96
CA VAL A 57 -10.59 5.88 6.08
C VAL A 57 -11.70 6.80 5.59
N LYS A 58 -11.47 7.53 4.50
CA LYS A 58 -12.48 8.42 3.91
C LYS A 58 -13.69 7.65 3.37
N ASN A 59 -13.49 6.51 2.73
CA ASN A 59 -14.59 5.69 2.23
C ASN A 59 -15.40 5.13 3.40
N ALA A 60 -14.74 4.67 4.46
CA ALA A 60 -15.39 4.19 5.67
C ALA A 60 -16.20 5.28 6.38
N SER A 61 -15.72 6.53 6.42
CA SER A 61 -16.49 7.63 6.98
C SER A 61 -17.78 7.87 6.19
N LEU A 62 -17.74 7.78 4.85
CA LEU A 62 -18.96 7.93 4.03
C LEU A 62 -20.00 6.84 4.31
N VAL A 63 -19.56 5.60 4.53
CA VAL A 63 -20.45 4.49 4.92
C VAL A 63 -21.04 4.78 6.31
N MET A 64 -20.22 5.20 7.26
CA MET A 64 -20.68 5.55 8.61
C MET A 64 -21.66 6.73 8.62
N GLU A 65 -21.45 7.76 7.81
CA GLU A 65 -22.41 8.87 7.64
C GLU A 65 -23.75 8.39 7.08
N THR A 66 -23.73 7.42 6.16
CA THR A 66 -24.96 6.82 5.61
C THR A 66 -25.73 6.10 6.72
N ILE A 67 -25.03 5.25 7.48
CA ILE A 67 -25.59 4.52 8.63
C ILE A 67 -26.17 5.48 9.67
N MET A 68 -25.43 6.53 10.03
CA MET A 68 -25.89 7.50 11.03
C MET A 68 -27.06 8.33 10.52
N THR A 69 -27.14 8.63 9.21
CA THR A 69 -28.30 9.32 8.63
C THR A 69 -29.58 8.50 8.79
N GLU A 70 -29.50 7.19 8.56
CA GLU A 70 -30.63 6.26 8.76
C GLU A 70 -30.98 6.10 10.24
N ASN A 71 -29.98 6.20 11.12
CA ASN A 71 -30.13 6.11 12.57
C ASN A 71 -30.26 7.48 13.26
N GLN A 72 -30.92 8.46 12.61
CA GLN A 72 -31.27 9.78 13.20
C GLN A 72 -30.08 10.60 13.72
N GLY A 73 -28.94 10.51 13.04
CA GLY A 73 -27.69 11.17 13.43
C GLY A 73 -26.99 10.51 14.62
N LYS A 74 -27.34 9.27 14.97
CA LYS A 74 -26.76 8.52 16.08
C LYS A 74 -25.93 7.35 15.60
N VAL A 75 -24.83 7.09 16.27
CA VAL A 75 -24.03 5.87 16.09
C VAL A 75 -24.88 4.67 16.52
N PRO A 76 -25.12 3.66 15.66
CA PRO A 76 -25.81 2.46 16.07
C PRO A 76 -24.88 1.50 16.84
N ALA A 77 -25.42 0.38 17.31
CA ALA A 77 -24.62 -0.73 17.79
C ALA A 77 -23.89 -1.38 16.60
N LEU A 78 -22.61 -1.03 16.40
CA LEU A 78 -21.80 -1.57 15.30
C LEU A 78 -21.63 -3.08 15.43
N THR A 79 -21.73 -3.79 14.31
CA THR A 79 -21.47 -5.23 14.23
C THR A 79 -19.98 -5.56 14.20
N ALA A 80 -19.17 -4.62 13.70
CA ALA A 80 -17.72 -4.70 13.69
C ALA A 80 -17.10 -3.35 14.07
N THR A 81 -16.14 -3.37 14.99
CA THR A 81 -15.36 -2.19 15.39
C THR A 81 -13.97 -2.17 14.75
N GLU A 82 -13.58 -3.23 14.03
CA GLU A 82 -12.32 -3.33 13.31
C GLU A 82 -12.55 -4.06 11.98
N CYS A 83 -11.90 -3.58 10.91
CA CYS A 83 -11.97 -4.14 9.57
C CYS A 83 -10.57 -4.22 8.96
N SER A 84 -10.12 -5.42 8.65
CA SER A 84 -8.81 -5.71 8.04
C SER A 84 -8.90 -6.58 6.78
N ASP A 85 -10.10 -7.08 6.45
CA ASP A 85 -10.33 -7.98 5.33
C ASP A 85 -10.68 -7.25 4.04
N THR A 86 -10.06 -7.67 2.94
CA THR A 86 -10.29 -7.11 1.60
C THR A 86 -11.67 -7.45 1.01
N HIS A 87 -12.48 -8.26 1.70
CA HIS A 87 -13.70 -8.90 1.17
C HIS A 87 -15.02 -8.37 1.75
N GLY A 88 -15.02 -7.16 2.31
CA GLY A 88 -16.23 -6.50 2.81
C GLY A 88 -16.48 -6.83 4.27
N CYS A 89 -16.18 -5.85 5.13
CA CYS A 89 -16.45 -5.89 6.55
C CYS A 89 -17.81 -5.22 6.82
N ASP A 90 -18.82 -6.00 7.19
CA ASP A 90 -20.14 -5.47 7.55
C ASP A 90 -20.07 -4.76 8.90
N ILE A 91 -20.17 -3.42 8.88
CA ILE A 91 -20.09 -2.60 10.10
C ILE A 91 -21.47 -2.34 10.71
N TYR A 92 -22.55 -2.47 9.93
CA TYR A 92 -23.93 -2.38 10.39
C TYR A 92 -24.91 -2.74 9.25
N ASP A 93 -25.84 -3.67 9.50
CA ASP A 93 -27.02 -3.96 8.64
C ASP A 93 -26.72 -4.14 7.13
N GLY A 94 -25.61 -4.81 6.79
CA GLY A 94 -25.21 -5.04 5.40
C GLY A 94 -24.43 -3.88 4.76
N ASN A 95 -24.22 -2.77 5.47
CA ASN A 95 -23.33 -1.70 5.04
C ASN A 95 -21.88 -2.14 5.25
N THR A 96 -21.27 -2.63 4.17
CA THR A 96 -19.89 -3.13 4.19
C THR A 96 -18.85 -2.06 3.88
N VAL A 97 -17.71 -2.11 4.57
CA VAL A 97 -16.50 -1.36 4.25
C VAL A 97 -15.45 -2.30 3.66
N ASN A 98 -14.83 -1.89 2.56
CA ASN A 98 -13.70 -2.59 1.96
C ASN A 98 -12.41 -1.87 2.32
N VAL A 99 -11.37 -2.63 2.65
CA VAL A 99 -10.04 -2.09 2.97
C VAL A 99 -9.01 -2.60 1.98
N SER A 100 -8.02 -1.75 1.67
CA SER A 100 -6.88 -2.10 0.86
C SER A 100 -5.98 -3.11 1.57
N LYS A 101 -5.09 -3.77 0.82
CA LYS A 101 -4.16 -4.75 1.38
C LYS A 101 -3.33 -4.15 2.52
N ASN A 102 -3.25 -4.89 3.63
CA ASN A 102 -2.53 -4.54 4.86
C ASN A 102 -3.06 -3.28 5.56
N VAL A 103 -4.21 -2.73 5.16
CA VAL A 103 -4.88 -1.66 5.89
C VAL A 103 -5.78 -2.28 6.95
N THR A 104 -5.73 -1.73 8.16
CA THR A 104 -6.70 -2.02 9.22
C THR A 104 -7.39 -0.72 9.60
N LEU A 105 -8.72 -0.73 9.57
CA LEU A 105 -9.56 0.35 10.06
C LEU A 105 -10.14 -0.04 11.42
N LYS A 106 -10.12 0.90 12.36
CA LYS A 106 -10.76 0.77 13.67
C LYS A 106 -11.79 1.89 13.84
N PHE A 107 -12.98 1.52 14.29
CA PHE A 107 -14.10 2.43 14.53
C PHE A 107 -14.21 2.65 16.04
N ASP A 108 -13.73 3.81 16.50
CA ASP A 108 -13.94 4.28 17.87
C ASP A 108 -15.27 5.03 17.91
N ALA A 109 -16.35 4.26 18.09
CA ALA A 109 -17.72 4.76 18.07
C ALA A 109 -18.51 4.19 19.26
N THR A 110 -19.24 5.05 19.97
CA THR A 110 -20.08 4.65 21.12
C THR A 110 -21.54 4.69 20.70
N GLU A 111 -22.28 3.61 20.93
CA GLU A 111 -23.71 3.54 20.61
C GLU A 111 -24.48 4.74 21.22
N GLY A 112 -25.35 5.36 20.40
CA GLY A 112 -26.15 6.52 20.78
C GLY A 112 -25.40 7.86 20.79
N ALA A 113 -24.08 7.87 20.54
CA ALA A 113 -23.31 9.10 20.38
C ALA A 113 -23.61 9.80 19.05
N ASN A 114 -23.28 11.10 18.99
CA ASN A 114 -23.42 11.91 17.78
C ASN A 114 -22.12 11.97 16.95
N THR A 115 -21.04 11.40 17.46
CA THR A 115 -19.69 11.52 16.90
C THR A 115 -18.97 10.19 16.98
N TYR A 116 -18.05 9.96 16.06
CA TYR A 116 -17.20 8.78 15.99
C TYR A 116 -15.83 9.15 15.44
N LYS A 117 -14.86 8.26 15.65
CA LYS A 117 -13.55 8.34 14.99
C LYS A 117 -13.25 7.07 14.22
N ILE A 118 -12.54 7.20 13.10
CA ILE A 118 -12.03 6.07 12.34
C ILE A 118 -10.53 6.19 12.25
N THR A 119 -9.83 5.18 12.75
CA THR A 119 -8.36 5.10 12.72
C THR A 119 -7.94 4.08 11.68
N GLY A 120 -7.18 4.50 10.68
CA GLY A 120 -6.60 3.64 9.66
C GLY A 120 -5.09 3.50 9.81
N THR A 121 -4.60 2.26 9.80
CA THR A 121 -3.17 1.92 9.85
C THR A 121 -2.80 1.01 8.68
N ASN A 122 -1.53 1.01 8.28
CA ASN A 122 -1.01 0.08 7.26
C ASN A 122 0.21 -0.67 7.77
N SER A 123 0.17 -2.00 7.78
CA SER A 123 1.25 -2.85 8.30
C SER A 123 2.29 -3.24 7.25
N SER A 124 2.30 -2.62 6.06
CA SER A 124 3.27 -2.92 5.01
C SER A 124 4.68 -2.41 5.32
N ASP A 125 4.80 -1.41 6.21
CA ASP A 125 6.05 -0.78 6.63
C ASP A 125 5.88 -0.16 8.02
N GLY A 126 6.90 -0.25 8.87
CA GLY A 126 6.83 0.22 10.25
C GLY A 126 6.67 1.75 10.39
N ASP A 127 7.00 2.50 9.33
CA ASP A 127 6.93 3.96 9.34
C ASP A 127 5.71 4.50 8.57
N CYS A 128 4.77 3.65 8.18
CA CYS A 128 3.50 4.10 7.59
C CYS A 128 2.73 4.98 8.58
N LYS A 129 2.09 6.04 8.06
CA LYS A 129 1.36 6.99 8.89
C LYS A 129 0.04 6.39 9.35
N THR A 130 -0.42 6.85 10.52
CA THR A 130 -1.77 6.55 11.00
C THR A 130 -2.70 7.68 10.59
N PHE A 131 -3.85 7.35 10.01
CA PHE A 131 -4.84 8.36 9.59
C PHE A 131 -6.05 8.27 10.49
N VAL A 132 -6.48 9.41 11.04
CA VAL A 132 -7.66 9.47 11.92
C VAL A 132 -8.67 10.42 11.32
N TYR A 133 -9.86 9.90 11.02
CA TYR A 133 -11.04 10.73 10.73
C TYR A 133 -11.78 11.03 12.04
N ASP A 134 -12.14 12.29 12.24
CA ASP A 134 -12.93 12.74 13.39
C ASP A 134 -14.24 13.39 12.91
N SER A 135 -15.38 12.74 13.13
CA SER A 135 -16.66 13.22 12.63
C SER A 135 -17.14 14.50 13.33
N ALA A 136 -16.60 14.86 14.49
CA ALA A 136 -16.90 16.13 15.14
C ALA A 136 -16.33 17.33 14.37
N THR A 137 -15.24 17.12 13.63
CA THR A 137 -14.57 18.16 12.83
C THR A 137 -14.73 17.96 11.32
N GLY A 138 -15.06 16.74 10.88
CA GLY A 138 -15.10 16.34 9.47
C GLY A 138 -13.72 16.26 8.82
N GLN A 139 -12.63 16.25 9.61
CA GLN A 139 -11.26 16.27 9.11
C GLN A 139 -10.57 14.91 9.23
N ILE A 140 -9.62 14.66 8.34
CA ILE A 140 -8.66 13.55 8.44
C ILE A 140 -7.31 14.14 8.85
N SER A 141 -6.82 13.73 10.02
CA SER A 141 -5.45 14.01 10.47
C SER A 141 -4.53 12.82 10.20
N ALA A 142 -3.24 13.09 10.07
CA ALA A 142 -2.21 12.07 9.97
C ALA A 142 -1.25 12.20 11.16
N GLU A 143 -1.01 11.08 11.83
CA GLU A 143 -0.04 10.91 12.91
C GLU A 143 1.19 10.13 12.40
#